data_AF-A0A1F8PBS6-F1
#
_entry.id   AF-A0A1F8PBS6-F1
#
_cell.length_a   1.000
_cell.length_b   1.000
_cell.length_c   1.000
_cell.angle_alpha   90.00
_cell.angle_beta   90.00
_cell.angle_gamma   90.00
#
_symmetry.space_group_name_H-M   'P 1'
#
loop_
_entity.id
_entity.type
_entity.pdbx_description
1 polymer ?
#
loop_
_entity_poly.entity_id
_entity_poly.type
_entity_poly.pdbx_seq_one_letter_code
_entity_poly.pdbx_strand_id
1 'polypeptide(L)'
;MVKELPVVYLQTASCSGCAVSLLNTASPTIKNVLIDQIAPGVHINLRFHPVVMAAAGDIAIQAMEDTSRQKRGEYVLVVDGDVSTATGAVYGGVGERQGKPVTMLQRVIEMAQDALAVIGLGTCASFGGIPAAPPNPTGCQPVKKVLEDKGIKKPLINIPGCPPHPDWFVGTVASIILNGLPKADDLDDFLRPKAFFGKLIHENCPRRAYFDEAKFAKKFGDEGCLYELGCKGPITYADCPLRRWNSGTNWVIGAGAPCNGCTQPEFPDQTAPFYEKLVDVELPVIGAYWASKEEKSNG
;
A
#
# COMPACT_ATOMS: atom_id res chain seq x y z
N MET A 1 19.77 25.76 5.62
CA MET A 1 20.17 24.69 4.68
C MET A 1 19.00 23.72 4.62
N VAL A 2 18.51 23.35 3.42
CA VAL A 2 17.40 22.40 3.29
C VAL A 2 17.94 20.98 3.49
N LYS A 3 17.30 20.19 4.36
CA LYS A 3 17.59 18.77 4.54
C LYS A 3 16.87 18.00 3.44
N GLU A 4 17.64 17.28 2.62
CA GLU A 4 17.09 16.42 1.57
C GLU A 4 17.08 14.96 2.02
N LEU A 5 15.98 14.25 1.72
CA LEU A 5 15.94 12.80 1.76
C LEU A 5 16.03 12.27 0.33
N PRO A 6 17.16 11.64 -0.07
CA PRO A 6 17.24 10.99 -1.36
C PRO A 6 16.30 9.79 -1.40
N VAL A 7 15.50 9.69 -2.45
CA VAL A 7 14.57 8.57 -2.68
C VAL A 7 14.86 7.94 -4.02
N VAL A 8 15.00 6.62 -4.02
CA VAL A 8 15.03 5.79 -5.23
C VAL A 8 13.74 5.00 -5.29
N TYR A 9 12.93 5.24 -6.32
CA TYR A 9 11.66 4.56 -6.55
C TYR A 9 11.82 3.51 -7.65
N LEU A 10 11.80 2.23 -7.28
CA LEU A 10 11.87 1.11 -8.21
C LEU A 10 10.47 0.59 -8.51
N GLN A 11 10.16 0.46 -9.80
CA GLN A 11 9.03 -0.33 -10.26
C GLN A 11 9.48 -1.74 -10.60
N THR A 12 8.79 -2.73 -10.03
CA THR A 12 9.00 -4.17 -10.27
C THR A 12 7.75 -4.73 -10.97
N ALA A 13 7.17 -5.85 -10.54
CA ALA A 13 5.90 -6.35 -11.08
C ALA A 13 4.75 -5.46 -10.59
N SER A 14 4.61 -4.31 -11.24
CA SER A 14 3.76 -3.18 -10.86
C SER A 14 2.83 -2.77 -12.00
N CYS A 15 1.75 -2.09 -11.66
CA CYS A 15 0.80 -1.51 -12.62
C CYS A 15 0.90 0.02 -12.73
N SER A 16 1.91 0.63 -12.12
CA SER A 16 2.04 2.08 -11.91
C SER A 16 0.92 2.75 -11.11
N GLY A 17 -0.06 2.01 -10.61
CA GLY A 17 -1.18 2.55 -9.82
C GLY A 17 -0.72 3.21 -8.52
N CYS A 18 0.32 2.70 -7.85
CA CYS A 18 0.90 3.34 -6.67
C CYS A 18 1.52 4.70 -7.01
N ALA A 19 2.27 4.77 -8.11
CA ALA A 19 2.84 6.03 -8.59
C ALA A 19 1.74 7.03 -8.96
N VAL A 20 0.73 6.64 -9.73
CA VAL A 20 -0.41 7.50 -10.08
C VAL A 20 -1.18 7.95 -8.84
N SER A 21 -1.36 7.08 -7.85
CA SER A 21 -1.98 7.43 -6.57
C SER A 21 -1.17 8.48 -5.82
N LEU A 22 0.16 8.35 -5.79
CA LEU A 22 1.06 9.36 -5.23
C LEU A 22 0.94 10.71 -5.95
N LEU A 23 0.82 10.71 -7.28
CA LEU A 23 0.63 11.95 -8.06
C LEU A 23 -0.68 12.70 -7.69
N ASN A 24 -1.65 12.02 -7.09
CA ASN A 24 -2.89 12.62 -6.59
C ASN A 24 -2.77 13.26 -5.19
N THR A 25 -1.57 13.35 -4.61
CA THR A 25 -1.36 14.00 -3.30
C THR A 25 -1.79 15.48 -3.34
N ALA A 26 -2.61 15.89 -2.36
CA ALA A 26 -3.20 17.22 -2.31
C ALA A 26 -2.57 18.12 -1.24
N SER A 27 -2.09 17.57 -0.13
CA SER A 27 -1.51 18.34 0.98
C SER A 27 -0.50 17.50 1.75
N PRO A 28 0.80 17.61 1.44
CA PRO A 28 1.42 18.50 0.45
C PRO A 28 1.09 18.11 -1.01
N THR A 29 1.15 19.08 -1.93
CA THR A 29 0.85 18.86 -3.37
C THR A 29 1.96 18.06 -4.06
N ILE A 30 1.68 17.52 -5.25
CA ILE A 30 2.73 16.82 -6.01
C ILE A 30 3.91 17.73 -6.36
N LYS A 31 3.68 19.03 -6.58
CA LYS A 31 4.74 20.02 -6.77
C LYS A 31 5.67 20.09 -5.54
N ASN A 32 5.10 20.00 -4.34
CA ASN A 32 5.88 19.95 -3.11
C ASN A 32 6.65 18.64 -2.94
N VAL A 33 6.16 17.53 -3.47
CA VAL A 33 6.90 16.26 -3.41
C VAL A 33 8.04 16.23 -4.44
N LEU A 34 7.84 16.83 -5.62
CA LEU A 34 8.79 16.75 -6.74
C LEU A 34 9.84 17.87 -6.77
N ILE A 35 9.48 19.08 -6.32
CA ILE A 35 10.26 20.30 -6.60
C ILE A 35 10.45 21.16 -5.34
N ASP A 36 9.37 21.39 -4.58
CA ASP A 36 9.41 22.30 -3.43
C ASP A 36 9.64 21.54 -2.11
N GLN A 37 9.67 22.27 -1.00
CA GLN A 37 9.73 21.65 0.31
C GLN A 37 8.38 21.04 0.70
N ILE A 38 8.38 19.84 1.28
CA ILE A 38 7.18 19.21 1.86
C ILE A 38 6.89 19.72 3.28
N ALA A 39 7.90 20.28 3.95
CA ALA A 39 7.82 20.97 5.23
C ALA A 39 8.97 22.00 5.32
N PRO A 40 8.87 23.06 6.14
CA PRO A 40 9.93 24.06 6.23
C PRO A 40 11.31 23.45 6.49
N GLY A 41 12.24 23.68 5.56
CA GLY A 41 13.60 23.15 5.58
C GLY A 41 13.76 21.70 5.12
N VAL A 42 12.73 21.05 4.56
CA VAL A 42 12.73 19.62 4.22
C VAL A 42 12.23 19.36 2.79
N HIS A 43 12.99 18.60 2.01
CA HIS A 43 12.69 18.24 0.63
C HIS A 43 12.87 16.74 0.37
N ILE A 44 11.98 16.14 -0.43
CA ILE A 44 12.14 14.79 -0.97
C ILE A 44 12.92 14.91 -2.28
N ASN A 45 14.16 14.44 -2.32
CA ASN A 45 14.95 14.43 -3.54
C ASN A 45 14.71 13.10 -4.28
N LEU A 46 13.79 13.11 -5.24
CA LEU A 46 13.44 11.92 -6.02
C LEU A 46 14.52 11.65 -7.10
N ARG A 47 15.52 10.85 -6.73
CA ARG A 47 16.73 10.59 -7.54
C ARG A 47 16.48 9.71 -8.75
N PHE A 48 15.51 8.81 -8.64
CA PHE A 48 15.11 7.89 -9.69
C PHE A 48 13.64 7.57 -9.51
N HIS A 49 12.86 7.79 -10.57
CA HIS A 49 11.44 7.42 -10.61
C HIS A 49 11.00 7.26 -12.08
N PRO A 50 10.79 6.02 -12.56
CA PRO A 50 10.66 5.73 -13.99
C PRO A 50 9.45 6.40 -14.67
N VAL A 51 8.40 6.76 -13.91
CA VAL A 51 7.19 7.40 -14.46
C VAL A 51 7.35 8.89 -14.75
N VAL A 52 8.15 9.64 -13.96
CA VAL A 52 8.13 11.12 -13.98
C VAL A 52 9.50 11.77 -14.14
N MET A 53 10.59 10.99 -14.08
CA MET A 53 11.93 11.55 -14.23
C MET A 53 12.21 11.96 -15.68
N ALA A 54 13.02 13.01 -15.86
CA ALA A 54 13.34 13.53 -17.19
C ALA A 54 14.34 12.65 -17.97
N ALA A 55 15.28 12.00 -17.28
CA ALA A 55 16.29 11.16 -17.92
C ALA A 55 15.73 9.77 -18.27
N ALA A 56 16.29 9.14 -19.30
CA ALA A 56 15.94 7.80 -19.74
C ALA A 56 17.21 6.97 -20.06
N GLY A 57 17.05 5.65 -20.19
CA GLY A 57 18.13 4.73 -20.53
C GLY A 57 19.30 4.77 -19.53
N ASP A 58 20.52 4.67 -20.03
CA ASP A 58 21.73 4.57 -19.23
C ASP A 58 21.93 5.73 -18.25
N ILE A 59 21.54 6.96 -18.64
CA ILE A 59 21.66 8.14 -17.77
C ILE A 59 20.76 8.00 -16.54
N ALA A 60 19.54 7.49 -16.71
CA ALA A 60 18.62 7.24 -15.60
C ALA A 60 19.15 6.14 -14.67
N ILE A 61 19.64 5.04 -15.26
CA ILE A 61 20.22 3.93 -14.49
C ILE A 61 21.47 4.36 -13.73
N GLN A 62 22.33 5.17 -14.34
CA GLN A 62 23.51 5.73 -13.70
C GLN A 62 23.13 6.61 -12.50
N ALA A 63 22.08 7.43 -12.59
CA ALA A 63 21.61 8.26 -11.47
C ALA A 63 21.14 7.41 -10.27
N MET A 64 20.49 6.28 -10.53
CA MET A 64 20.10 5.31 -9.52
C MET A 64 21.33 4.66 -8.86
N GLU A 65 22.25 4.11 -9.66
CA GLU A 65 23.46 3.45 -9.16
C GLU A 65 24.39 4.42 -8.41
N ASP A 66 24.55 5.65 -8.90
CA ASP A 66 25.29 6.71 -8.22
C ASP A 66 24.66 7.09 -6.89
N THR A 67 23.33 7.12 -6.81
CA THR A 67 22.65 7.35 -5.53
C THR A 67 23.00 6.25 -4.53
N SER A 68 23.00 4.98 -4.93
CA SER A 68 23.42 3.87 -4.05
C SER A 68 24.84 4.05 -3.54
N ARG A 69 25.78 4.39 -4.43
CA ARG A 69 27.21 4.54 -4.10
C ARG A 69 27.50 5.77 -3.26
N GLN A 70 26.95 6.92 -3.64
CA GLN A 70 27.31 8.23 -3.08
C GLN A 70 26.49 8.61 -1.84
N LYS A 71 25.30 8.00 -1.66
CA LYS A 71 24.38 8.26 -0.54
C LYS A 71 24.15 7.01 0.29
N ARG A 72 25.13 6.11 0.35
CA ARG A 72 25.07 4.85 1.07
C ARG A 72 24.66 5.06 2.53
N GLY A 73 23.56 4.44 2.93
CA GLY A 73 22.97 4.54 4.27
C GLY A 73 22.14 5.80 4.51
N GLU A 74 21.96 6.66 3.50
CA GLU A 74 21.28 7.95 3.62
C GLU A 74 19.99 8.04 2.77
N TYR A 75 19.80 7.15 1.79
CA TYR A 75 18.61 7.17 0.91
C TYR A 75 17.55 6.15 1.32
N VAL A 76 16.28 6.45 1.02
CA VAL A 76 15.19 5.49 1.14
C VAL A 76 14.96 4.80 -0.20
N LEU A 77 14.90 3.47 -0.17
CA LEU A 77 14.47 2.67 -1.31
C LEU A 77 12.96 2.46 -1.23
N VAL A 78 12.22 2.90 -2.24
CA VAL A 78 10.82 2.57 -2.42
C VAL A 78 10.72 1.48 -3.47
N VAL A 79 10.08 0.36 -3.13
CA VAL A 79 9.77 -0.73 -4.07
C VAL A 79 8.27 -0.72 -4.32
N ASP A 80 7.89 -0.47 -5.57
CA ASP A 80 6.52 -0.51 -6.08
C ASP A 80 6.34 -1.75 -6.96
N GLY A 81 5.35 -2.56 -6.64
CA GLY A 81 5.14 -3.87 -7.26
C GLY A 81 5.80 -5.01 -6.52
N ASP A 82 5.40 -6.23 -6.88
CA ASP A 82 5.97 -7.44 -6.31
C ASP A 82 7.26 -7.87 -7.03
N VAL A 83 8.13 -8.64 -6.37
CA VAL A 83 9.47 -8.94 -6.91
C VAL A 83 9.49 -10.33 -7.54
N SER A 84 9.51 -10.39 -8.88
CA SER A 84 9.73 -11.67 -9.58
C SER A 84 11.14 -12.21 -9.30
N THR A 85 11.21 -13.46 -8.83
CA THR A 85 12.48 -14.17 -8.60
C THR A 85 12.98 -14.95 -9.82
N ALA A 86 12.32 -14.82 -10.96
CA ALA A 86 12.71 -15.54 -12.17
C ALA A 86 14.06 -15.06 -12.72
N THR A 87 14.84 -15.99 -13.23
CA THR A 87 16.17 -15.72 -13.78
C THR A 87 16.09 -15.09 -15.18
N GLY A 88 17.10 -14.31 -15.55
CA GLY A 88 17.23 -13.78 -16.91
C GLY A 88 16.21 -12.71 -17.30
N ALA A 89 15.52 -12.11 -16.31
CA ALA A 89 14.53 -11.04 -16.53
C ALA A 89 13.37 -11.45 -17.45
N VAL A 90 13.02 -12.74 -17.49
CA VAL A 90 11.97 -13.28 -18.38
C VAL A 90 10.59 -12.66 -18.14
N TYR A 91 10.29 -12.25 -16.91
CA TYR A 91 9.06 -11.53 -16.54
C TYR A 91 9.26 -10.02 -16.38
N GLY A 92 10.39 -9.51 -16.86
CA GLY A 92 10.75 -8.09 -16.83
C GLY A 92 12.04 -7.82 -16.06
N GLY A 93 12.65 -6.68 -16.40
CA GLY A 93 13.87 -6.17 -15.80
C GLY A 93 13.79 -4.67 -15.59
N VAL A 94 14.71 -4.14 -14.80
CA VAL A 94 14.81 -2.72 -14.48
C VAL A 94 16.14 -2.20 -15.03
N GLY A 95 16.05 -1.71 -16.26
CA GLY A 95 17.18 -1.25 -17.06
C GLY A 95 18.11 -2.37 -17.51
N GLU A 96 19.26 -1.97 -18.05
CA GLU A 96 20.27 -2.86 -18.59
C GLU A 96 21.65 -2.54 -18.00
N ARG A 97 22.56 -3.51 -18.07
CA ARG A 97 23.98 -3.36 -17.76
C ARG A 97 24.76 -4.07 -18.87
N GLN A 98 25.52 -3.29 -19.64
CA GLN A 98 26.28 -3.80 -20.80
C GLN A 98 25.40 -4.55 -21.82
N GLY A 99 24.24 -3.96 -22.15
CA GLY A 99 23.29 -4.54 -23.12
C GLY A 99 22.57 -5.81 -22.64
N LYS A 100 22.63 -6.13 -21.35
CA LYS A 100 21.90 -7.24 -20.74
C LYS A 100 20.88 -6.72 -19.73
N PRO A 101 19.64 -7.22 -19.73
CA PRO A 101 18.63 -6.78 -18.78
C PRO A 101 19.03 -7.15 -17.36
N VAL A 102 18.81 -6.22 -16.42
CA VAL A 102 19.01 -6.45 -14.98
C VAL A 102 17.68 -6.84 -14.36
N THR A 103 17.63 -7.99 -13.69
CA THR A 103 16.38 -8.50 -13.10
C THR A 103 15.83 -7.55 -12.02
N MET A 104 14.51 -7.57 -11.81
CA MET A 104 13.86 -6.85 -10.70
C MET A 104 14.49 -7.24 -9.35
N LEU A 105 14.64 -8.56 -9.11
CA LEU A 105 15.28 -9.10 -7.91
C LEU A 105 16.68 -8.52 -7.70
N GLN A 106 17.51 -8.49 -8.75
CA GLN A 106 18.87 -7.97 -8.66
C GLN A 106 18.88 -6.48 -8.30
N ARG A 107 18.02 -5.64 -8.91
CA ARG A 107 17.94 -4.22 -8.54
C ARG A 107 17.48 -4.03 -7.10
N VAL A 108 16.46 -4.77 -6.66
CA VAL A 108 15.98 -4.68 -5.27
C VAL A 108 17.10 -5.04 -4.29
N ILE A 109 17.86 -6.10 -4.55
CA ILE A 109 18.99 -6.51 -3.70
C ILE A 109 20.09 -5.44 -3.67
N GLU A 110 20.57 -5.01 -4.84
CA GLU A 110 21.66 -4.04 -4.97
C GLU A 110 21.31 -2.72 -4.25
N MET A 111 20.10 -2.20 -4.45
CA MET A 111 19.66 -0.97 -3.81
C MET A 111 19.31 -1.17 -2.34
N ALA A 112 18.73 -2.30 -1.93
CA ALA A 112 18.37 -2.50 -0.53
C ALA A 112 19.61 -2.60 0.36
N GLN A 113 20.72 -3.19 -0.10
CA GLN A 113 21.94 -3.33 0.70
C GLN A 113 22.50 -1.98 1.18
N ASP A 114 22.34 -0.93 0.39
CA ASP A 114 22.90 0.38 0.65
C ASP A 114 21.87 1.40 1.14
N ALA A 115 20.57 1.08 1.16
CA ALA A 115 19.54 1.98 1.65
C ALA A 115 19.63 2.23 3.17
N LEU A 116 19.13 3.38 3.61
CA LEU A 116 18.81 3.68 5.02
C LEU A 116 17.67 2.76 5.51
N ALA A 117 16.60 2.67 4.71
CA ALA A 117 15.42 1.85 4.93
C ALA A 117 14.74 1.54 3.60
N VAL A 118 13.91 0.50 3.60
CA VAL A 118 13.11 0.07 2.46
C VAL A 118 11.63 0.34 2.75
N ILE A 119 10.91 0.89 1.78
CA ILE A 119 9.46 1.04 1.81
C ILE A 119 8.86 0.07 0.78
N GLY A 120 8.06 -0.89 1.22
CA GLY A 120 7.19 -1.68 0.35
C GLY A 120 5.94 -0.88 0.04
N LEU A 121 5.83 -0.31 -1.15
CA LEU A 121 4.71 0.53 -1.55
C LEU A 121 3.66 -0.27 -2.33
N GLY A 122 2.43 -0.26 -1.81
CA GLY A 122 1.32 -1.04 -2.31
C GLY A 122 1.34 -2.48 -1.83
N THR A 123 0.20 -3.15 -1.98
CA THR A 123 0.00 -4.53 -1.48
C THR A 123 0.87 -5.53 -2.21
N CYS A 124 1.19 -5.28 -3.49
CA CYS A 124 2.12 -6.11 -4.24
C CYS A 124 3.50 -6.18 -3.57
N ALA A 125 4.12 -5.03 -3.28
CA ALA A 125 5.42 -4.99 -2.62
C ALA A 125 5.37 -5.44 -1.16
N SER A 126 4.29 -5.08 -0.45
CA SER A 126 4.15 -5.37 0.98
C SER A 126 3.93 -6.85 1.26
N PHE A 127 3.02 -7.49 0.51
CA PHE A 127 2.47 -8.81 0.83
C PHE A 127 2.36 -9.76 -0.37
N GLY A 128 2.74 -9.32 -1.57
CA GLY A 128 2.69 -10.10 -2.80
C GLY A 128 1.50 -9.70 -3.68
N GLY A 129 0.32 -9.58 -3.09
CA GLY A 129 -0.88 -9.09 -3.77
C GLY A 129 -1.25 -9.91 -5.01
N ILE A 130 -1.80 -9.26 -6.03
CA ILE A 130 -2.28 -9.92 -7.25
C ILE A 130 -1.17 -10.69 -7.98
N PRO A 131 0.06 -10.15 -8.16
CA PRO A 131 1.13 -10.90 -8.83
C PRO A 131 1.53 -12.21 -8.13
N ALA A 132 1.40 -12.30 -6.80
CA ALA A 132 1.71 -13.50 -6.03
C ALA A 132 0.53 -14.48 -5.91
N ALA A 133 -0.67 -14.11 -6.35
CA ALA A 133 -1.85 -14.97 -6.30
C ALA A 133 -1.67 -16.21 -7.19
N PRO A 134 -2.22 -17.39 -6.81
CA PRO A 134 -2.19 -18.57 -7.66
C PRO A 134 -2.81 -18.31 -9.05
N PRO A 135 -2.17 -18.79 -10.14
CA PRO A 135 -1.08 -19.76 -10.18
C PRO A 135 0.38 -19.20 -10.10
N ASN A 136 0.64 -17.96 -9.66
CA ASN A 136 1.97 -17.31 -9.48
C ASN A 136 3.12 -17.86 -10.38
N PRO A 137 2.97 -17.83 -11.72
CA PRO A 137 3.97 -18.40 -12.63
C PRO A 137 5.27 -17.60 -12.64
N THR A 138 5.23 -16.34 -12.17
CA THR A 138 6.35 -15.41 -12.17
C THR A 138 7.28 -15.57 -10.97
N GLY A 139 6.88 -16.40 -9.99
CA GLY A 139 7.61 -16.54 -8.72
C GLY A 139 7.71 -15.21 -7.99
N CYS A 140 6.69 -14.36 -8.09
CA CYS A 140 6.68 -13.09 -7.39
C CYS A 140 6.62 -13.30 -5.87
N GLN A 141 7.41 -12.52 -5.14
CA GLN A 141 7.56 -12.60 -3.68
C GLN A 141 7.68 -11.22 -3.05
N PRO A 142 6.97 -10.97 -1.92
CA PRO A 142 6.97 -9.68 -1.26
C PRO A 142 8.37 -9.26 -0.82
N VAL A 143 8.59 -7.95 -0.70
CA VAL A 143 9.88 -7.35 -0.37
C VAL A 143 10.47 -7.95 0.91
N LYS A 144 9.65 -8.15 1.95
CA LYS A 144 10.09 -8.77 3.21
C LYS A 144 10.79 -10.11 2.98
N LYS A 145 10.17 -10.99 2.18
CA LYS A 145 10.71 -12.31 1.87
C LYS A 145 12.01 -12.21 1.07
N VAL A 146 12.09 -11.31 0.10
CA VAL A 146 13.32 -11.06 -0.66
C VAL A 146 14.46 -10.59 0.24
N LEU A 147 14.20 -9.68 1.18
CA LEU A 147 15.22 -9.21 2.12
C LEU A 147 15.69 -10.33 3.05
N GLU A 148 14.77 -11.14 3.59
CA GLU A 148 15.07 -12.28 4.45
C GLU A 148 15.88 -13.36 3.73
N ASP A 149 15.44 -13.81 2.55
CA ASP A 149 16.09 -14.84 1.74
C ASP A 149 17.51 -14.41 1.30
N LYS A 150 17.81 -13.11 1.31
CA LYS A 150 19.12 -12.54 0.95
C LYS A 150 19.91 -12.01 2.16
N GLY A 151 19.41 -12.21 3.38
CA GLY A 151 20.09 -11.79 4.61
C GLY A 151 20.25 -10.27 4.76
N ILE A 152 19.40 -9.47 4.10
CA ILE A 152 19.45 -8.00 4.14
C ILE A 152 18.67 -7.51 5.35
N LYS A 153 19.37 -6.95 6.34
CA LYS A 153 18.81 -6.52 7.64
C LYS A 153 18.34 -5.07 7.67
N LYS A 154 17.86 -4.52 6.55
CA LYS A 154 17.38 -3.14 6.52
C LYS A 154 15.99 -3.02 7.15
N PRO A 155 15.70 -1.90 7.86
CA PRO A 155 14.35 -1.58 8.29
C PRO A 155 13.40 -1.57 7.08
N LEU A 156 12.26 -2.25 7.22
CA LEU A 156 11.20 -2.29 6.22
C LEU A 156 9.95 -1.62 6.80
N ILE A 157 9.35 -0.71 6.03
CA ILE A 157 8.03 -0.13 6.30
C ILE A 157 7.10 -0.52 5.16
N ASN A 158 5.98 -1.16 5.49
CA ASN A 158 4.96 -1.53 4.51
C ASN A 158 3.87 -0.47 4.44
N ILE A 159 3.56 -0.01 3.23
CA ILE A 159 2.47 0.93 2.96
C ILE A 159 1.54 0.27 1.93
N PRO A 160 0.71 -0.69 2.37
CA PRO A 160 -0.15 -1.45 1.47
C PRO A 160 -1.37 -0.64 1.00
N GLY A 161 -2.15 -1.27 0.15
CA GLY A 161 -3.26 -0.71 -0.60
C GLY A 161 -3.07 -1.00 -2.09
N CYS A 162 -4.17 -1.20 -2.80
CA CYS A 162 -4.15 -1.47 -4.24
C CYS A 162 -5.07 -0.48 -4.98
N PRO A 163 -4.67 0.81 -5.12
CA PRO A 163 -3.38 1.40 -4.69
C PRO A 163 -3.38 1.88 -3.21
N PRO A 164 -2.22 2.26 -2.65
CA PRO A 164 -2.14 2.96 -1.36
C PRO A 164 -2.58 4.43 -1.51
N HIS A 165 -3.15 5.03 -0.47
CA HIS A 165 -3.52 6.45 -0.47
C HIS A 165 -2.25 7.33 -0.47
N PRO A 166 -2.19 8.45 -1.22
CA PRO A 166 -1.02 9.33 -1.26
C PRO A 166 -0.55 9.77 0.13
N ASP A 167 -1.49 10.21 0.99
CA ASP A 167 -1.17 10.65 2.35
C ASP A 167 -0.48 9.59 3.22
N TRP A 168 -0.73 8.29 2.99
CA TRP A 168 -0.06 7.23 3.75
C TRP A 168 1.43 7.19 3.41
N PHE A 169 1.77 7.32 2.13
CA PHE A 169 3.16 7.38 1.68
C PHE A 169 3.83 8.68 2.11
N VAL A 170 3.23 9.82 1.77
CA VAL A 170 3.79 11.14 2.05
C VAL A 170 3.93 11.37 3.54
N GLY A 171 2.92 11.00 4.33
CA GLY A 171 2.96 11.10 5.79
C GLY A 171 4.03 10.23 6.42
N THR A 172 4.25 9.01 5.89
CA THR A 172 5.33 8.13 6.36
C THR A 172 6.71 8.73 6.06
N VAL A 173 6.94 9.20 4.83
CA VAL A 173 8.21 9.82 4.43
C VAL A 173 8.47 11.10 5.23
N ALA A 174 7.45 11.95 5.41
CA ALA A 174 7.55 13.16 6.22
C ALA A 174 7.91 12.83 7.68
N SER A 175 7.28 11.80 8.26
CA SER A 175 7.60 11.33 9.62
C SER A 175 9.06 10.85 9.70
N ILE A 176 9.55 10.11 8.71
CA ILE A 176 10.95 9.65 8.67
C ILE A 176 11.93 10.83 8.69
N ILE A 177 11.63 11.90 7.97
CA ILE A 177 12.54 13.05 7.89
C ILE A 177 12.56 13.86 9.18
N LEU A 178 11.39 14.03 9.80
CA LEU A 178 11.19 14.83 11.01
C LEU A 178 11.63 14.09 12.27
N ASN A 179 11.27 12.81 12.39
CA ASN A 179 11.40 12.02 13.62
C ASN A 179 12.43 10.89 13.52
N GLY A 180 12.96 10.61 12.33
CA GLY A 180 13.76 9.42 12.06
C GLY A 180 12.88 8.20 11.76
N LEU A 181 13.52 7.03 11.61
CA LEU A 181 12.80 5.79 11.31
C LEU A 181 11.77 5.44 12.40
N PRO A 182 10.61 4.86 12.04
CA PRO A 182 9.61 4.47 13.01
C PRO A 182 10.17 3.45 14.00
N LYS A 183 9.74 3.56 15.27
CA LYS A 183 10.01 2.56 16.30
C LYS A 183 9.09 1.36 16.11
N ALA A 184 9.40 0.25 16.77
CA ALA A 184 8.58 -0.96 16.73
C ALA A 184 7.12 -0.67 17.13
N ASP A 185 6.90 0.17 18.15
CA ASP A 185 5.55 0.51 18.62
C ASP A 185 4.74 1.36 17.62
N ASP A 186 5.41 2.06 16.69
CA ASP A 186 4.76 2.88 15.66
C ASP A 186 4.19 2.01 14.51
N LEU A 187 4.65 0.75 14.41
CA LEU A 187 4.25 -0.20 13.38
C LEU A 187 3.40 -1.34 13.98
N ASP A 188 2.50 -1.90 13.20
CA ASP A 188 1.83 -3.16 13.54
C ASP A 188 2.68 -4.40 13.16
N ASP A 189 2.14 -5.58 13.41
CA ASP A 189 2.83 -6.86 13.17
C ASP A 189 3.15 -7.10 11.67
N PHE A 190 2.49 -6.37 10.78
CA PHE A 190 2.74 -6.40 9.33
C PHE A 190 3.67 -5.26 8.87
N LEU A 191 4.32 -4.57 9.82
CA LEU A 191 5.23 -3.45 9.59
C LEU A 191 4.55 -2.23 8.95
N ARG A 192 3.23 -2.08 9.18
CA ARG A 192 2.45 -0.94 8.66
C ARG A 192 2.36 0.17 9.72
N PRO A 193 2.47 1.45 9.36
CA PRO A 193 2.31 2.55 10.31
C PRO A 193 0.91 2.56 10.96
N LYS A 194 0.84 2.41 12.30
CA LYS A 194 -0.44 2.41 13.05
C LYS A 194 -1.23 3.71 12.89
N ALA A 195 -0.55 4.81 12.55
CA ALA A 195 -1.19 6.09 12.24
C ALA A 195 -2.23 5.99 11.11
N PHE A 196 -2.04 5.07 10.16
CA PHE A 196 -2.94 4.87 9.01
C PHE A 196 -3.67 3.52 9.05
N PHE A 197 -3.04 2.50 9.63
CA PHE A 197 -3.50 1.11 9.62
C PHE A 197 -3.85 0.58 11.02
N GLY A 198 -4.01 1.45 12.02
CA GLY A 198 -4.25 1.04 13.41
C GLY A 198 -5.70 0.72 13.78
N LYS A 199 -6.66 1.04 12.91
CA LYS A 199 -8.10 0.82 13.15
C LYS A 199 -8.77 0.13 11.99
N LEU A 200 -9.81 -0.64 12.29
CA LEU A 200 -10.65 -1.28 11.27
C LEU A 200 -11.51 -0.23 10.55
N ILE A 201 -11.72 -0.47 9.25
CA ILE A 201 -12.69 0.30 8.45
C ILE A 201 -14.07 0.23 9.10
N HIS A 202 -14.47 -0.95 9.58
CA HIS A 202 -15.79 -1.16 10.17
C HIS A 202 -16.04 -0.32 11.43
N GLU A 203 -15.05 -0.17 12.31
CA GLU A 203 -15.16 0.60 13.55
C GLU A 203 -15.52 2.07 13.31
N ASN A 204 -15.08 2.63 12.18
CA ASN A 204 -15.30 4.03 11.81
C ASN A 204 -16.28 4.18 10.64
N CYS A 205 -16.99 3.10 10.27
CA CYS A 205 -17.88 3.10 9.13
C CYS A 205 -19.18 3.88 9.45
N PRO A 206 -19.58 4.86 8.62
CA PRO A 206 -20.87 5.55 8.78
C PRO A 206 -22.08 4.62 8.66
N ARG A 207 -21.93 3.46 8.02
CA ARG A 207 -22.98 2.43 7.89
C ARG A 207 -22.99 1.44 9.06
N ARG A 208 -22.20 1.66 10.12
CA ARG A 208 -22.09 0.73 11.26
C ARG A 208 -23.41 0.51 11.99
N ALA A 209 -24.21 1.56 12.22
CA ALA A 209 -25.52 1.42 12.85
C ALA A 209 -26.45 0.47 12.05
N TYR A 210 -26.38 0.50 10.72
CA TYR A 210 -27.12 -0.45 9.88
C TYR A 210 -26.65 -1.90 10.07
N PHE A 211 -25.35 -2.12 10.24
CA PHE A 211 -24.82 -3.46 10.55
C PHE A 211 -25.32 -3.93 11.92
N ASP A 212 -25.27 -3.04 12.90
CA ASP A 212 -25.66 -3.27 14.29
C ASP A 212 -27.15 -3.65 14.44
N GLU A 213 -28.01 -3.12 13.57
CA GLU A 213 -29.44 -3.42 13.49
C GLU A 213 -29.79 -4.52 12.46
N ALA A 214 -28.79 -5.21 11.90
CA ALA A 214 -28.96 -6.22 10.83
C ALA A 214 -29.70 -5.71 9.58
N LYS A 215 -29.61 -4.41 9.29
CA LYS A 215 -30.18 -3.74 8.11
C LYS A 215 -29.18 -3.78 6.95
N PHE A 216 -29.22 -4.85 6.18
CA PHE A 216 -28.30 -5.06 5.05
C PHE A 216 -28.91 -4.64 3.71
N ALA A 217 -28.09 -3.96 2.89
CA ALA A 217 -28.39 -3.67 1.50
C ALA A 217 -28.46 -4.98 0.70
N LYS A 218 -29.48 -5.15 -0.15
CA LYS A 218 -29.70 -6.39 -0.93
C LYS A 218 -29.19 -6.27 -2.36
N LYS A 219 -29.05 -5.05 -2.89
CA LYS A 219 -28.41 -4.74 -4.18
C LYS A 219 -27.62 -3.44 -4.09
N PHE A 220 -26.72 -3.22 -5.04
CA PHE A 220 -25.97 -1.97 -5.14
C PHE A 220 -26.92 -0.78 -5.35
N GLY A 221 -26.69 0.28 -4.58
CA GLY A 221 -27.54 1.47 -4.56
C GLY A 221 -28.58 1.50 -3.44
N ASP A 222 -28.86 0.37 -2.79
CA ASP A 222 -29.74 0.35 -1.61
C ASP A 222 -29.09 1.06 -0.40
N GLU A 223 -29.94 1.62 0.45
CA GLU A 223 -29.54 2.01 1.81
C GLU A 223 -29.22 0.77 2.66
N GLY A 224 -28.46 0.96 3.74
CA GLY A 224 -28.07 -0.12 4.66
C GLY A 224 -26.60 -0.53 4.56
N CYS A 225 -26.20 -1.51 5.36
CA CYS A 225 -24.82 -2.02 5.39
C CYS A 225 -24.52 -2.94 4.20
N LEU A 226 -23.34 -2.80 3.59
CA LEU A 226 -22.90 -3.58 2.42
C LEU A 226 -22.33 -4.97 2.77
N TYR A 227 -22.54 -5.46 4.00
CA TYR A 227 -21.97 -6.72 4.48
C TYR A 227 -22.41 -7.92 3.62
N GLU A 228 -23.71 -8.05 3.35
CA GLU A 228 -24.24 -9.11 2.49
C GLU A 228 -23.78 -9.00 1.03
N LEU A 229 -23.39 -7.80 0.59
CA LEU A 229 -22.80 -7.55 -0.73
C LEU A 229 -21.28 -7.76 -0.76
N GLY A 230 -20.70 -8.29 0.33
CA GLY A 230 -19.31 -8.75 0.40
C GLY A 230 -18.30 -7.79 1.02
N CYS A 231 -18.77 -6.76 1.73
CA CYS A 231 -17.88 -5.79 2.37
C CYS A 231 -16.92 -6.45 3.39
N LYS A 232 -15.62 -6.37 3.12
CA LYS A 232 -14.52 -6.84 3.96
C LYS A 232 -14.04 -5.81 4.99
N GLY A 233 -14.80 -4.73 5.19
CA GLY A 233 -14.52 -3.70 6.19
C GLY A 233 -14.25 -4.24 7.62
N PRO A 234 -14.93 -5.31 8.09
CA PRO A 234 -14.69 -5.89 9.41
C PRO A 234 -13.30 -6.51 9.63
N ILE A 235 -12.57 -6.85 8.56
CA ILE A 235 -11.21 -7.42 8.62
C ILE A 235 -10.15 -6.48 8.06
N THR A 236 -10.54 -5.30 7.58
CA THR A 236 -9.64 -4.40 6.86
C THR A 236 -9.22 -3.23 7.73
N TYR A 237 -7.92 -3.12 7.98
CA TYR A 237 -7.29 -2.00 8.65
C TYR A 237 -6.90 -0.91 7.66
N ALA A 238 -7.52 0.27 7.78
CA ALA A 238 -7.19 1.50 7.06
C ALA A 238 -8.08 2.65 7.56
N ASP A 239 -7.57 3.88 7.50
CA ASP A 239 -8.31 5.09 7.85
C ASP A 239 -9.17 5.68 6.72
N CYS A 240 -9.42 4.90 5.65
CA CYS A 240 -10.32 5.24 4.53
C CYS A 240 -11.65 5.92 4.93
N PRO A 241 -12.40 5.46 5.96
CA PRO A 241 -13.65 6.14 6.36
C PRO A 241 -13.44 7.57 6.87
N LEU A 242 -12.25 7.89 7.40
CA LEU A 242 -11.91 9.19 7.97
C LEU A 242 -11.40 10.15 6.89
N ARG A 243 -10.37 9.74 6.14
CA ARG A 243 -9.72 10.60 5.13
C ARG A 243 -10.38 10.58 3.75
N ARG A 244 -11.12 9.50 3.45
CA ARG A 244 -11.69 9.19 2.14
C ARG A 244 -10.59 9.11 1.05
N TRP A 245 -10.95 9.34 -0.21
CA TRP A 245 -10.09 9.23 -1.38
C TRP A 245 -10.29 10.43 -2.30
N ASN A 246 -9.27 10.72 -3.11
CA ASN A 246 -9.26 11.81 -4.09
C ASN A 246 -9.62 13.16 -3.47
N SER A 247 -8.79 13.61 -2.52
CA SER A 247 -8.98 14.89 -1.81
C SER A 247 -10.29 14.96 -1.02
N GLY A 248 -10.68 13.86 -0.38
CA GLY A 248 -11.90 13.80 0.43
C GLY A 248 -13.19 13.58 -0.36
N THR A 249 -13.13 13.48 -1.69
CA THR A 249 -14.29 13.46 -2.58
C THR A 249 -15.21 12.27 -2.30
N ASN A 250 -14.67 11.05 -2.29
CA ASN A 250 -15.44 9.85 -2.04
C ASN A 250 -14.55 8.71 -1.53
N TRP A 251 -15.09 7.53 -1.30
CA TRP A 251 -14.36 6.32 -0.93
C TRP A 251 -15.23 5.09 -1.27
N VAL A 252 -14.65 3.89 -1.25
CA VAL A 252 -15.29 2.68 -1.79
C VAL A 252 -16.70 2.44 -1.21
N ILE A 253 -16.84 2.41 0.12
CA ILE A 253 -18.14 2.22 0.79
C ILE A 253 -19.06 3.44 0.64
N GLY A 254 -18.50 4.65 0.60
CA GLY A 254 -19.24 5.88 0.34
C GLY A 254 -19.90 5.89 -1.05
N ALA A 255 -19.23 5.29 -2.03
CA ALA A 255 -19.73 5.09 -3.38
C ALA A 255 -20.73 3.92 -3.51
N GLY A 256 -21.05 3.23 -2.42
CA GLY A 256 -21.97 2.08 -2.42
C GLY A 256 -21.34 0.76 -2.86
N ALA A 257 -20.01 0.68 -2.97
CA ALA A 257 -19.27 -0.54 -3.27
C ALA A 257 -18.67 -1.17 -2.00
N PRO A 258 -18.63 -2.51 -1.87
CA PRO A 258 -18.02 -3.19 -0.73
C PRO A 258 -16.51 -2.95 -0.69
N CYS A 259 -15.96 -2.81 0.51
CA CYS A 259 -14.52 -2.90 0.70
C CYS A 259 -14.04 -4.31 0.30
N ASN A 260 -12.94 -4.41 -0.45
CA ASN A 260 -12.35 -5.67 -0.90
C ASN A 260 -11.12 -6.11 -0.07
N GLY A 261 -10.77 -5.36 0.97
CA GLY A 261 -9.62 -5.66 1.83
C GLY A 261 -8.26 -5.38 1.21
N CYS A 262 -8.16 -4.45 0.27
CA CYS A 262 -6.92 -4.22 -0.49
C CYS A 262 -5.67 -3.87 0.33
N THR A 263 -5.78 -3.52 1.62
CA THR A 263 -4.63 -3.22 2.51
C THR A 263 -4.18 -4.42 3.35
N GLN A 264 -4.84 -5.57 3.22
CA GLN A 264 -4.58 -6.76 4.03
C GLN A 264 -3.63 -7.73 3.31
N PRO A 265 -2.80 -8.48 4.06
CA PRO A 265 -1.99 -9.58 3.52
C PRO A 265 -2.80 -10.67 2.80
N GLU A 266 -4.05 -10.85 3.20
CA GLU A 266 -5.02 -11.80 2.65
C GLU A 266 -5.46 -11.45 1.22
N PHE A 267 -5.21 -10.22 0.75
CA PHE A 267 -5.65 -9.77 -0.57
C PHE A 267 -4.76 -10.32 -1.71
N PRO A 268 -5.33 -10.83 -2.82
CA PRO A 268 -6.77 -10.91 -3.12
C PRO A 268 -7.43 -12.24 -2.70
N ASP A 269 -6.65 -13.31 -2.53
CA ASP A 269 -7.18 -14.68 -2.56
C ASP A 269 -8.12 -14.99 -1.39
N GLN A 270 -7.75 -14.56 -0.18
CA GLN A 270 -8.52 -14.82 1.03
C GLN A 270 -9.57 -13.74 1.30
N THR A 271 -9.55 -12.64 0.55
CA THR A 271 -10.63 -11.65 0.55
C THR A 271 -11.61 -11.84 -0.61
N ALA A 272 -11.33 -12.78 -1.51
CA ALA A 272 -12.25 -13.26 -2.53
C ALA A 272 -13.16 -14.38 -1.98
N PRO A 273 -14.38 -14.56 -2.54
CA PRO A 273 -15.01 -13.70 -3.54
C PRO A 273 -15.36 -12.31 -2.99
N PHE A 274 -15.09 -11.25 -3.78
CA PHE A 274 -15.26 -9.87 -3.31
C PHE A 274 -16.71 -9.49 -3.04
N TYR A 275 -17.66 -10.16 -3.71
CA TYR A 275 -19.09 -9.87 -3.64
C TYR A 275 -19.87 -10.89 -2.80
N GLU A 276 -19.17 -11.65 -1.97
CA GLU A 276 -19.77 -12.58 -1.02
C GLU A 276 -19.42 -12.17 0.40
N LYS A 277 -20.40 -12.29 1.31
CA LYS A 277 -20.22 -11.98 2.72
C LYS A 277 -19.15 -12.87 3.35
N LEU A 278 -18.54 -12.37 4.42
CA LEU A 278 -17.72 -13.21 5.28
C LEU A 278 -18.62 -14.29 5.93
N VAL A 279 -18.11 -15.51 6.09
CA VAL A 279 -18.91 -16.63 6.63
C VAL A 279 -18.86 -16.74 8.16
N ASP A 280 -17.93 -16.04 8.80
CA ASP A 280 -17.65 -16.17 10.25
C ASP A 280 -17.71 -14.82 11.01
N VAL A 281 -18.71 -13.99 10.72
CA VAL A 281 -18.96 -12.76 11.52
C VAL A 281 -20.25 -12.95 12.31
N GLU A 282 -20.13 -12.97 13.64
CA GLU A 282 -21.27 -12.92 14.53
C GLU A 282 -22.01 -11.59 14.37
N LEU A 283 -23.31 -11.66 14.07
CA LEU A 283 -24.13 -10.47 13.95
C LEU A 283 -24.60 -10.01 15.34
N PRO A 284 -24.48 -8.71 15.65
CA PRO A 284 -25.00 -8.17 16.89
C PRO A 284 -26.53 -8.29 16.94
N VAL A 285 -27.07 -8.62 18.10
CA VAL A 285 -28.51 -8.83 18.33
C VAL A 285 -29.10 -7.63 19.10
N ILE A 286 -28.95 -6.44 18.55
CA ILE A 286 -29.39 -5.19 19.20
C ILE A 286 -30.89 -4.97 18.95
N GLY A 287 -31.65 -4.69 20.00
CA GLY A 287 -33.09 -4.42 19.90
C GLY A 287 -34.01 -5.65 19.83
N ALA A 288 -33.47 -6.88 19.81
CA ALA A 288 -34.29 -8.11 19.76
C ALA A 288 -35.23 -8.32 20.96
N TYR A 289 -35.01 -7.59 22.04
CA TYR A 289 -35.95 -7.53 23.17
C TYR A 289 -37.28 -6.87 22.77
N TRP A 290 -37.25 -5.89 21.87
CA TRP A 290 -38.42 -5.13 21.40
C TRP A 290 -38.99 -5.63 20.06
N ALA A 291 -38.27 -6.51 19.35
CA ALA A 291 -38.76 -7.15 18.12
C ALA A 291 -39.97 -8.04 18.43
N SER A 292 -41.04 -7.85 17.66
CA SER A 292 -42.30 -8.57 17.83
C SER A 292 -42.11 -10.08 17.62
N LYS A 293 -42.98 -10.91 18.22
CA LYS A 293 -42.85 -12.39 18.12
C LYS A 293 -42.91 -12.92 16.68
N GLU A 294 -43.46 -12.16 15.73
CA GLU A 294 -43.58 -12.56 14.31
C GLU A 294 -42.26 -12.40 13.52
N GLU A 295 -41.34 -11.53 13.95
CA GLU A 295 -40.04 -11.34 13.29
C GLU A 295 -38.99 -12.36 13.70
N LYS A 296 -39.25 -13.14 14.76
CA LYS A 296 -38.31 -14.12 15.34
C LYS A 296 -38.28 -15.47 14.60
N SER A 297 -39.15 -15.70 13.62
CA SER A 297 -39.28 -17.00 12.93
C SER A 297 -38.56 -17.10 11.56
N ASN A 298 -37.92 -16.02 11.08
CA ASN A 298 -37.23 -15.98 9.79
C ASN A 298 -35.71 -15.73 9.88
N GLY A 299 -35.10 -15.99 11.04
CA GLY A 299 -33.65 -15.90 11.27
C GLY A 299 -32.97 -17.25 11.14
#